data_AF-Q0RB25-F1
#
_entry.id   AF-Q0RB25-F1
#
_cell.length_a   1.000
_cell.length_b   1.000
_cell.length_c   1.000
_cell.angle_alpha   90.00
_cell.angle_beta   90.00
_cell.angle_gamma   90.00
#
_symmetry.space_group_name_H-M   'P 1'
#
loop_
_entity.id
_entity.type
_entity.pdbx_description
1 polymer ?
#
loop_
_entity_poly.entity_id
_entity_poly.type
_entity_poly.pdbx_seq_one_letter_code
_entity_poly.pdbx_strand_id
1 'polypeptide(L)'
;MHALPVSRPMPDARAAVDAVRRLAGRVVVVTAKSTALARASLDRIGIAADVVEGALFARTKGAALRAHRVDVFVGDHLGDMIGAREGGALAVGVTTGPCSAGDLHTAGADVVLTRLGEFPPWLLGEDTRRR
;
A
#
# COMPACT_ATOMS: atom_id res chain seq x y z
N MET A 1 8.31 17.15 26.49
CA MET A 1 7.91 17.10 25.07
C MET A 1 8.68 15.95 24.44
N HIS A 2 8.01 14.90 23.94
CA HIS A 2 8.68 13.79 23.27
C HIS A 2 8.36 13.87 21.77
N ALA A 3 9.39 13.92 20.92
CA ALA A 3 9.26 13.87 19.47
C ALA A 3 9.52 12.44 18.98
N LEU A 4 8.78 12.00 17.96
CA LEU A 4 9.04 10.73 17.29
C LEU A 4 10.17 10.89 16.27
N PRO A 5 10.97 9.83 16.00
CA PRO A 5 12.00 9.88 14.98
C PRO A 5 11.44 10.18 13.59
N VAL A 6 12.25 10.88 12.78
CA VAL A 6 11.90 11.24 11.39
C VAL A 6 11.65 9.96 10.58
N SER A 7 10.53 9.93 9.85
CA SER A 7 10.20 8.84 8.95
C SER A 7 11.32 8.63 7.93
N ARG A 8 11.84 7.40 7.85
CA ARG A 8 12.74 6.97 6.78
C ARG A 8 11.91 6.26 5.72
N PRO A 9 12.26 6.38 4.42
CA PRO A 9 11.62 5.57 3.39
C PRO A 9 11.82 4.09 3.72
N MET A 10 10.74 3.31 3.60
CA MET A 10 10.84 1.86 3.60
C MET A 10 11.75 1.44 2.42
N PRO A 11 12.64 0.46 2.59
CA PRO A 11 13.39 -0.11 1.48
C PRO A 11 12.47 -0.47 0.31
N ASP A 12 12.90 -0.16 -0.91
CA ASP A 12 12.18 -0.44 -2.16
C ASP A 12 10.85 0.31 -2.39
N ALA A 13 10.43 1.21 -1.50
CA ALA A 13 9.19 1.97 -1.68
C ALA A 13 9.20 2.83 -2.96
N ARG A 14 10.35 3.41 -3.32
CA ARG A 14 10.50 4.13 -4.58
C ARG A 14 10.40 3.21 -5.79
N ALA A 15 11.03 2.04 -5.74
CA ALA A 15 10.99 1.06 -6.82
C ALA A 15 9.57 0.51 -7.05
N ALA A 16 8.78 0.34 -5.98
CA ALA A 16 7.36 -0.03 -6.05
C ALA A 16 6.53 1.04 -6.78
N VAL A 17 6.71 2.32 -6.43
CA VAL A 17 6.05 3.44 -7.12
C VAL A 17 6.46 3.48 -8.59
N ASP A 18 7.77 3.40 -8.88
CA ASP A 18 8.27 3.43 -10.25
C ASP A 18 7.73 2.25 -11.08
N ALA A 19 7.48 1.08 -10.47
CA ALA A 19 6.84 -0.05 -11.14
C ALA A 19 5.43 0.24 -11.62
N VAL A 20 4.62 0.87 -10.76
CA VAL A 20 3.28 1.34 -11.13
C VAL A 20 3.37 2.35 -12.27
N ARG A 21 4.33 3.29 -12.21
CA ARG A 21 4.51 4.30 -13.27
C ARG A 21 4.92 3.70 -14.62
N ARG A 22 5.78 2.67 -14.63
CA ARG A 22 6.18 1.97 -15.87
C ARG A 22 4.99 1.34 -16.59
N LEU A 23 3.95 0.96 -15.86
CA LEU A 23 2.70 0.44 -16.40
C LEU A 23 1.68 1.56 -16.71
N ALA A 24 2.11 2.82 -16.74
CA ALA A 24 1.24 4.00 -16.84
C ALA A 24 0.15 4.07 -15.76
N GLY A 25 0.39 3.42 -14.61
CA GLY A 25 -0.53 3.34 -13.49
C GLY A 25 -0.50 4.57 -12.58
N ARG A 26 -1.49 4.61 -11.68
CA ARG A 26 -1.67 5.66 -10.67
C ARG A 26 -1.31 5.15 -9.28
N VAL A 27 -0.66 5.98 -8.47
CA VAL A 27 -0.30 5.69 -7.09
C VAL A 27 -1.25 6.40 -6.14
N VAL A 28 -1.96 5.62 -5.33
CA VAL A 28 -2.88 6.09 -4.28
C VAL A 28 -2.34 5.64 -2.93
N VAL A 29 -2.15 6.57 -2.00
CA VAL A 29 -1.75 6.28 -0.61
C VAL A 29 -2.96 6.38 0.29
N VAL A 30 -3.33 5.28 0.94
CA VAL A 30 -4.44 5.21 1.90
C VAL A 30 -3.92 4.83 3.28
N THR A 31 -4.08 5.71 4.28
CA THR A 31 -3.41 5.57 5.58
C THR A 31 -4.26 6.03 6.76
N ALA A 32 -3.98 5.48 7.95
CA ALA A 32 -4.59 5.91 9.21
C ALA A 32 -4.02 7.25 9.70
N LYS A 33 -2.84 7.63 9.21
CA LYS A 33 -2.23 8.94 9.46
C LYS A 33 -3.12 10.04 8.87
N SER A 34 -3.17 11.22 9.50
CA SER A 34 -3.91 12.34 8.92
C SER A 34 -3.34 12.71 7.54
N THR A 35 -4.19 13.18 6.62
CA THR A 35 -3.79 13.50 5.25
C THR A 35 -2.62 14.49 5.20
N ALA A 36 -2.66 15.52 6.04
CA ALA A 36 -1.60 16.54 6.12
C ALA A 36 -0.26 15.92 6.53
N LEU A 37 -0.25 15.09 7.57
CA LEU A 37 0.99 14.45 8.02
C LEU A 37 1.47 13.41 6.99
N ALA A 38 0.57 12.69 6.33
CA ALA A 38 0.91 11.71 5.31
C ALA A 38 1.63 12.37 4.12
N ARG A 39 1.08 13.49 3.62
CA ARG A 39 1.73 14.32 2.58
C ARG A 39 3.10 14.80 3.02
N ALA A 40 3.20 15.39 4.21
CA ALA A 40 4.49 15.87 4.73
C ALA A 40 5.54 14.74 4.85
N SER A 41 5.11 13.53 5.25
CA SER A 41 6.00 12.35 5.27
C SER A 41 6.45 11.95 3.87
N LEU A 42 5.54 11.91 2.88
CA LEU A 42 5.85 11.58 1.49
C LEU A 42 6.83 12.59 0.85
N ASP A 43 6.58 13.88 1.06
CA ASP A 43 7.44 14.97 0.60
C ASP A 43 8.85 14.84 1.19
N ARG A 44 8.94 14.53 2.50
CA ARG A 44 10.22 14.35 3.18
C ARG A 44 11.03 13.18 2.65
N ILE A 45 10.37 12.08 2.27
CA ILE A 45 11.05 10.89 1.77
C ILE A 45 11.18 10.86 0.23
N GLY A 46 10.69 11.89 -0.46
CA GLY A 46 10.81 12.02 -1.92
C GLY A 46 9.97 11.02 -2.71
N ILE A 47 8.79 10.65 -2.21
CA ILE A 47 7.86 9.74 -2.88
C ILE A 47 6.61 10.53 -3.31
N ALA A 48 6.34 10.55 -4.62
CA ALA A 48 5.17 11.23 -5.19
C ALA A 48 3.99 10.26 -5.37
N ALA A 49 2.90 10.52 -4.66
CA ALA A 49 1.60 9.87 -4.86
C ALA A 49 0.65 10.82 -5.60
N ASP A 50 -0.21 10.29 -6.47
CA ASP A 50 -1.21 11.11 -7.16
C ASP A 50 -2.35 11.50 -6.22
N VAL A 51 -2.67 10.60 -5.29
CA VAL A 51 -3.74 10.77 -4.31
C VAL A 51 -3.24 10.33 -2.93
N VAL A 52 -3.64 11.07 -1.90
CA VAL A 52 -3.38 10.73 -0.49
C VAL A 52 -4.67 10.86 0.29
N GLU A 53 -5.16 9.74 0.80
CA GLU A 53 -6.35 9.61 1.64
C GLU A 53 -5.91 9.22 3.05
N GLY A 54 -6.02 10.15 3.99
CA GLY A 54 -5.63 9.95 5.39
C GLY A 54 -6.83 9.72 6.31
N ALA A 55 -6.53 9.43 7.58
CA ALA A 55 -7.51 9.13 8.63
C ALA A 55 -8.43 7.94 8.33
N LEU A 56 -7.95 6.97 7.53
CA LEU A 56 -8.68 5.74 7.18
C LEU A 56 -7.96 4.51 7.72
N PHE A 57 -8.73 3.63 8.37
CA PHE A 57 -8.23 2.39 8.97
C PHE A 57 -9.15 1.20 8.69
N ALA A 58 -8.55 0.03 8.52
CA ALA A 58 -9.26 -1.22 8.27
C ALA A 58 -10.33 -1.07 7.17
N ARG A 59 -11.56 -1.48 7.46
CA ARG A 59 -12.70 -1.42 6.54
C ARG A 59 -12.94 -0.02 5.95
N THR A 60 -12.68 1.05 6.70
CA THR A 60 -12.91 2.42 6.20
C THR A 60 -12.00 2.79 5.04
N LYS A 61 -10.86 2.10 4.85
CA LYS A 61 -10.03 2.24 3.65
C LYS A 61 -10.77 1.86 2.37
N GLY A 62 -11.68 0.88 2.44
CA GLY A 62 -12.37 0.34 1.26
C GLY A 62 -13.17 1.38 0.48
N ALA A 63 -13.73 2.39 1.15
CA ALA A 63 -14.42 3.49 0.47
C ALA A 63 -13.48 4.29 -0.45
N ALA A 64 -12.28 4.62 0.03
CA ALA A 64 -11.26 5.29 -0.78
C ALA A 64 -10.76 4.40 -1.92
N LEU A 65 -10.53 3.11 -1.66
CA LEU A 65 -10.09 2.18 -2.70
C LEU A 65 -11.12 2.05 -3.83
N ARG A 66 -12.42 1.97 -3.51
CA ARG A 66 -13.50 1.98 -4.51
C ARG A 66 -13.57 3.30 -5.26
N ALA A 67 -13.52 4.43 -4.54
CA ALA A 67 -13.62 5.76 -5.15
C ALA A 67 -12.52 6.00 -6.19
N HIS A 68 -11.30 5.53 -5.90
CA HIS A 68 -10.14 5.67 -6.78
C HIS A 68 -9.95 4.50 -7.73
N ARG A 69 -10.84 3.50 -7.70
CA ARG A 69 -10.78 2.25 -8.51
C ARG A 69 -9.41 1.58 -8.42
N VAL A 70 -8.95 1.36 -7.19
CA VAL A 70 -7.65 0.72 -6.94
C VAL A 70 -7.73 -0.76 -7.32
N ASP A 71 -6.90 -1.18 -8.28
CA ASP A 71 -6.85 -2.59 -8.72
C ASP A 71 -6.08 -3.50 -7.75
N VAL A 72 -5.01 -2.97 -7.16
CA VAL A 72 -4.09 -3.69 -6.26
C VAL A 72 -3.80 -2.81 -5.05
N PHE A 73 -3.99 -3.34 -3.85
CA PHE A 73 -3.67 -2.64 -2.60
C PHE A 73 -2.60 -3.39 -1.81
N VAL A 74 -1.51 -2.69 -1.50
CA VAL A 74 -0.35 -3.24 -0.79
C VAL A 74 -0.34 -2.74 0.65
N GLY A 75 -0.20 -3.65 1.62
CA GLY A 75 -0.12 -3.29 3.03
C GLY A 75 0.51 -4.37 3.90
N ASP A 76 0.85 -4.02 5.12
CA ASP A 76 1.62 -4.85 6.06
C ASP A 76 0.85 -5.16 7.35
N HIS A 77 -0.41 -4.72 7.42
CA HIS A 77 -1.28 -4.91 8.57
C HIS A 77 -2.58 -5.63 8.18
N LEU A 78 -3.19 -6.38 9.11
CA LEU A 78 -4.50 -7.04 8.88
C LEU A 78 -5.57 -6.06 8.37
N GLY A 79 -5.53 -4.84 8.89
CA GLY A 79 -6.42 -3.75 8.49
C GLY A 79 -6.29 -3.38 7.01
N ASP A 80 -5.11 -3.48 6.43
CA ASP A 80 -4.95 -3.22 4.99
C ASP A 80 -5.62 -4.29 4.15
N MET A 81 -5.53 -5.56 4.55
CA MET A 81 -6.17 -6.66 3.85
C MET A 81 -7.70 -6.56 3.95
N ILE A 82 -8.22 -6.25 5.14
CA ILE A 82 -9.65 -5.99 5.35
C ILE A 82 -10.11 -4.80 4.47
N GLY A 83 -9.30 -3.74 4.41
CA GLY A 83 -9.56 -2.56 3.60
C GLY A 83 -9.59 -2.89 2.10
N ALA A 84 -8.61 -3.65 1.61
CA ALA A 84 -8.53 -4.11 0.22
C ALA A 84 -9.77 -4.89 -0.19
N ARG A 85 -10.21 -5.84 0.65
CA ARG A 85 -11.40 -6.66 0.39
C ARG A 85 -12.67 -5.83 0.36
N GLU A 86 -12.85 -4.92 1.30
CA GLU A 86 -13.97 -3.96 1.29
C GLU A 86 -13.92 -3.05 0.06
N GLY A 87 -12.70 -2.78 -0.43
CA GLY A 87 -12.42 -1.98 -1.62
C GLY A 87 -12.65 -2.69 -2.94
N GLY A 88 -12.73 -4.03 -2.94
CA GLY A 88 -12.68 -4.84 -4.15
C GLY A 88 -11.32 -4.85 -4.87
N ALA A 89 -10.25 -4.45 -4.19
CA ALA A 89 -8.88 -4.47 -4.72
C ALA A 89 -8.22 -5.82 -4.43
N LEU A 90 -7.32 -6.27 -5.32
CA LEU A 90 -6.46 -7.42 -5.03
C LEU A 90 -5.54 -7.09 -3.86
N ALA A 91 -5.61 -7.88 -2.81
CA ALA A 91 -4.93 -7.66 -1.55
C ALA A 91 -3.52 -8.27 -1.57
N VAL A 92 -2.48 -7.44 -1.52
CA VAL A 92 -1.07 -7.86 -1.45
C VAL A 92 -0.51 -7.53 -0.06
N GLY A 93 -0.28 -8.57 0.73
CA GLY A 93 0.40 -8.46 2.02
C GLY A 93 1.92 -8.40 1.87
N VAL A 94 2.60 -7.58 2.66
CA VAL A 94 4.07 -7.63 2.84
C VAL A 94 4.44 -7.89 4.29
N THR A 95 5.37 -8.80 4.56
CA THR A 95 5.76 -9.17 5.95
C THR A 95 6.84 -8.29 6.56
N THR A 96 7.05 -7.08 6.05
CA THR A 96 7.99 -6.10 6.62
C THR A 96 7.39 -5.28 7.77
N GLY A 97 6.10 -5.47 8.04
CA GLY A 97 5.36 -4.84 9.12
C GLY A 97 5.18 -5.74 10.35
N PRO A 98 4.19 -5.43 11.20
CA PRO A 98 3.97 -6.16 12.45
C PRO A 98 3.22 -7.49 12.29
N CYS A 99 2.63 -7.77 11.12
CA CYS A 99 1.80 -8.96 10.90
C CYS A 99 2.55 -10.08 10.18
N SER A 100 2.30 -11.32 10.60
CA SER A 100 2.87 -12.50 9.95
C SER A 100 2.17 -12.79 8.61
N ALA A 101 2.79 -13.63 7.78
CA ALA A 101 2.15 -14.11 6.55
C ALA A 101 0.80 -14.82 6.82
N GLY A 102 0.73 -15.60 7.91
CA GLY A 102 -0.50 -16.28 8.32
C GLY A 102 -1.60 -15.30 8.72
N ASP A 103 -1.26 -14.23 9.44
CA ASP A 103 -2.21 -13.18 9.82
C ASP A 103 -2.75 -12.45 8.57
N LEU A 104 -1.87 -12.14 7.61
CA LEU A 104 -2.24 -11.46 6.37
C LEU A 104 -3.16 -12.33 5.51
N HIS A 105 -2.85 -13.62 5.35
CA HIS A 105 -3.73 -14.56 4.66
C HIS A 105 -5.08 -14.72 5.36
N THR A 106 -5.09 -14.82 6.70
CA THR A 106 -6.34 -14.91 7.48
C THR A 106 -7.19 -13.64 7.33
N ALA A 107 -6.54 -12.47 7.25
CA ALA A 107 -7.20 -11.20 6.96
C ALA A 107 -7.62 -11.06 5.48
N GLY A 108 -7.24 -12.03 4.65
CA GLY A 108 -7.69 -12.22 3.28
C GLY A 108 -6.81 -11.56 2.22
N ALA A 109 -5.50 -11.54 2.44
CA ALA A 109 -4.49 -11.33 1.40
C ALA A 109 -4.59 -12.41 0.30
N ASP A 110 -4.65 -11.98 -0.95
CA ASP A 110 -4.61 -12.86 -2.12
C ASP A 110 -3.17 -13.31 -2.42
N VAL A 111 -2.20 -12.42 -2.18
CA VAL A 111 -0.76 -12.66 -2.31
C VAL A 111 -0.06 -12.14 -1.07
N VAL A 112 0.93 -12.87 -0.58
CA VAL A 112 1.83 -12.39 0.49
C VAL A 112 3.27 -12.46 -0.01
N LEU A 113 3.97 -11.33 0.10
CA LEU A 113 5.37 -11.16 -0.26
C LEU A 113 6.20 -10.99 1.01
N THR A 114 7.46 -11.43 0.98
CA THR A 114 8.32 -11.34 2.17
C THR A 114 8.84 -9.92 2.41
N ARG A 115 8.88 -9.12 1.33
CA ARG A 115 9.36 -7.74 1.34
C ARG A 115 8.80 -6.93 0.16
N LEU A 116 8.78 -5.61 0.32
CA LEU A 116 8.27 -4.71 -0.72
C LEU A 116 9.07 -4.78 -2.04
N GLY A 117 10.36 -5.15 -1.99
CA GLY A 117 11.18 -5.33 -3.20
C GLY A 117 10.71 -6.45 -4.14
N GLU A 118 9.85 -7.36 -3.68
CA GLU A 118 9.25 -8.41 -4.53
C GLU A 118 8.03 -7.90 -5.31
N PHE A 119 7.45 -6.76 -4.90
CA PHE A 119 6.25 -6.20 -5.54
C PHE A 119 6.50 -5.77 -6.99
N PRO A 120 7.60 -5.05 -7.34
CA PRO A 120 7.87 -4.67 -8.73
C PRO A 120 7.86 -5.82 -9.74
N PRO A 121 8.64 -6.92 -9.57
CA PRO A 121 8.60 -8.02 -10.54
C PRO A 121 7.26 -8.77 -10.50
N TRP A 122 6.61 -8.90 -9.34
CA TRP A 122 5.29 -9.51 -9.23
C TRP A 122 4.23 -8.73 -10.03
N LEU A 123 4.20 -7.40 -9.89
CA LEU A 123 3.22 -6.54 -10.58
C LEU A 123 3.35 -6.61 -12.10
N LEU A 124 4.58 -6.63 -12.62
CA LEU A 124 4.84 -6.77 -14.06
C LEU A 124 4.36 -8.14 -14.58
N GLY A 125 4.54 -9.19 -13.79
CA GLY A 125 4.01 -10.53 -14.09
C GLY A 125 2.48 -10.58 -14.07
N GLU A 126 1.84 -9.90 -13.11
CA GLU A 126 0.39 -9.78 -13.03
C GLU A 126 -0.22 -9.00 -14.21
N ASP A 127 0.39 -7.88 -14.62
CA ASP A 127 -0.08 -7.12 -15.79
C ASP A 127 -0.08 -7.99 -17.05
N THR A 128 0.97 -8.80 -17.22
CA THR A 128 1.08 -9.73 -18.36
C THR A 128 -0.02 -10.80 -18.32
N ARG A 129 -0.43 -11.27 -17.13
CA ARG A 129 -1.50 -12.27 -16.97
C ARG A 129 -2.91 -11.71 -17.20
N ARG A 130 -3.10 -10.40 -17.05
CA ARG A 130 -4.40 -9.72 -17.15
C ARG A 130 -4.71 -9.22 -18.56
N ARG A 131 -3.71 -9.21 -19.45
CA ARG A 131 -3.85 -8.90 -20.88
C ARG A 131 -4.27 -10.14 -21.66
#